data_AF-A0AAD1YAD6-F1
#
_entry.id   AF-A0AAD1YAD6-F1
#
_cell.length_a   1.000
_cell.length_b   1.000
_cell.length_c   1.000
_cell.angle_alpha   90.00
_cell.angle_beta   90.00
_cell.angle_gamma   90.00
#
_symmetry.space_group_name_H-M   'P 1'
#
loop_
_entity.id
_entity.type
_entity.pdbx_description
1 polymer ?
#
loop_
_entity_poly.entity_id
_entity_poly.type
_entity_poly.pdbx_seq_one_letter_code
_entity_poly.pdbx_strand_id
1 'polypeptide(L)'
;MKPIKTEHTNSILKAPKGQEDSVIDLPITRLCLEDGTHVVESCWQLSKEELEQVEKTGNIYFACMGDTHPPILLSFKSLAES
;
A
#
# COMPACT_ATOMS: atom_id res chain seq x y z
N MET A 1 -2.47 10.79 1.15
CA MET A 1 -1.66 10.01 0.21
C MET A 1 -2.62 9.27 -0.70
N LYS A 2 -2.29 9.09 -1.98
CA LYS A 2 -3.14 8.36 -2.92
C LYS A 2 -2.45 7.06 -3.37
N PRO A 3 -3.15 5.93 -3.50
CA PRO A 3 -2.55 4.75 -4.09
C PRO A 3 -2.36 4.98 -5.59
N ILE A 4 -1.27 4.46 -6.15
CA ILE A 4 -0.95 4.61 -7.57
C ILE A 4 -0.68 3.25 -8.21
N LYS A 5 -0.89 3.18 -9.53
CA LYS A 5 -0.39 2.07 -10.33
C LYS A 5 1.09 2.29 -10.61
N THR A 6 1.87 1.24 -10.43
CA THR A 6 3.27 1.12 -10.86
C THR A 6 3.34 0.25 -12.12
N GLU A 7 4.52 0.15 -12.73
CA GLU A 7 4.74 -0.77 -13.86
C GLU A 7 4.56 -2.26 -13.49
N HIS A 8 4.70 -2.60 -12.20
CA HIS A 8 4.52 -3.96 -11.68
C HIS A 8 3.09 -4.27 -11.24
N THR A 9 2.19 -3.28 -11.20
CA THR A 9 0.81 -3.48 -10.73
C THR A 9 0.09 -4.53 -11.57
N ASN A 10 -0.38 -5.59 -10.92
CA ASN A 10 -0.96 -6.76 -11.58
C ASN A 10 -2.36 -7.12 -11.08
N SER A 11 -2.90 -6.40 -10.09
CA SER A 11 -4.25 -6.63 -9.58
C SER A 11 -4.83 -5.35 -8.96
N ILE A 12 -6.16 -5.33 -8.78
CA ILE A 12 -6.87 -4.25 -8.07
C ILE A 12 -7.77 -4.93 -7.04
N LEU A 13 -7.56 -4.64 -5.75
CA LEU A 13 -8.50 -5.02 -4.71
C LEU A 13 -9.65 -4.02 -4.73
N LYS A 14 -10.85 -4.51 -5.00
CA LYS A 14 -12.05 -3.68 -5.08
C LYS A 14 -12.57 -3.37 -3.68
N ALA A 15 -13.12 -2.17 -3.55
CA ALA A 15 -13.93 -1.83 -2.38
C ALA A 15 -15.00 -2.90 -2.15
N PRO A 16 -15.28 -3.30 -0.90
CA PRO A 16 -16.41 -4.18 -0.60
C PRO A 16 -17.71 -3.56 -1.10
N LYS A 17 -18.63 -4.41 -1.57
CA LYS A 17 -19.93 -3.96 -2.08
C LYS A 17 -20.67 -3.15 -1.00
N GLY A 18 -21.06 -1.92 -1.35
CA GLY A 18 -21.75 -0.99 -0.45
C GLY A 18 -20.84 -0.15 0.45
N GLN A 19 -19.52 -0.18 0.23
CA GLN A 19 -18.53 0.66 0.92
C GLN A 19 -17.70 1.50 -0.04
N GLU A 20 -18.15 1.66 -1.29
CA GLU A 20 -17.41 2.36 -2.35
C GLU A 20 -17.17 3.85 -2.04
N ASP A 21 -17.99 4.44 -1.15
CA ASP A 21 -17.84 5.83 -0.69
C ASP A 21 -16.78 6.01 0.40
N SER A 22 -16.44 4.95 1.13
CA SER A 22 -15.52 4.99 2.29
C SER A 22 -14.25 4.18 2.09
N VAL A 23 -14.24 3.25 1.15
CA VAL A 23 -13.12 2.37 0.81
C VAL A 23 -12.80 2.56 -0.66
N ILE A 24 -11.56 2.95 -0.95
CA ILE A 24 -11.08 3.11 -2.32
C ILE A 24 -10.59 1.79 -2.89
N ASP A 25 -10.72 1.63 -4.20
CA ASP A 25 -10.03 0.56 -4.94
C ASP A 25 -8.52 0.68 -4.76
N LEU A 26 -7.87 -0.45 -4.44
CA LEU A 26 -6.44 -0.49 -4.16
C LEU A 26 -5.68 -1.19 -5.30
N PRO A 27 -4.95 -0.46 -6.16
CA PRO A 27 -3.99 -1.08 -7.08
C PRO A 27 -2.87 -1.76 -6.27
N ILE A 28 -2.57 -3.00 -6.64
CA ILE A 28 -1.58 -3.82 -5.94
C ILE A 28 -0.69 -4.60 -6.90
N THR A 29 0.47 -4.99 -6.39
CA THR A 29 1.35 -6.00 -6.97
C THR A 29 1.32 -7.24 -6.08
N ARG A 30 0.88 -8.36 -6.62
CA ARG A 30 1.03 -9.67 -5.98
C ARG A 30 2.40 -10.24 -6.30
N LEU A 31 3.14 -10.62 -5.26
CA LEU A 31 4.49 -11.17 -5.33
C LEU A 31 4.55 -12.52 -4.59
N CYS A 32 5.54 -13.33 -4.93
CA CYS A 32 5.95 -14.52 -4.19
C CYS A 32 7.45 -14.38 -3.93
N LEU A 33 7.85 -14.30 -2.66
CA LEU A 33 9.25 -14.21 -2.27
C LEU A 33 9.96 -15.56 -2.48
N GLU A 34 11.29 -15.57 -2.43
CA GLU A 34 12.10 -16.79 -2.63
C GLU A 34 11.77 -17.92 -1.64
N ASP A 35 11.33 -17.56 -0.42
CA ASP A 35 10.92 -18.50 0.61
C ASP A 35 9.48 -19.04 0.43
N GLY A 36 8.79 -18.63 -0.64
CA GLY A 36 7.40 -18.98 -0.92
C GLY A 36 6.37 -18.08 -0.25
N THR A 37 6.78 -17.05 0.49
CA THR A 37 5.85 -16.12 1.14
C THR A 37 5.14 -15.26 0.11
N HIS A 38 3.80 -15.23 0.17
CA HIS A 38 3.00 -14.35 -0.67
C HIS A 38 2.90 -12.94 -0.08
N VAL A 39 3.14 -11.94 -0.93
CA VAL A 39 3.04 -10.52 -0.57
C VAL A 39 2.04 -9.79 -1.46
N VAL A 40 1.32 -8.86 -0.87
CA VAL A 40 0.48 -7.89 -1.58
C VAL A 40 1.05 -6.50 -1.30
N GLU A 41 1.72 -5.95 -2.29
CA GLU A 41 2.31 -4.61 -2.22
C GLU A 41 1.34 -3.57 -2.77
N SER A 42 1.24 -2.42 -2.09
CA SER A 42 0.59 -1.22 -2.62
C SER A 42 1.56 -0.04 -2.56
N CYS A 43 1.53 0.83 -3.56
CA CYS A 43 2.38 2.01 -3.62
C CYS A 43 1.55 3.28 -3.44
N TRP A 44 2.04 4.19 -2.59
CA TRP A 44 1.34 5.42 -2.23
C TRP A 44 2.17 6.63 -2.62
N GLN A 45 1.56 7.52 -3.40
CA GLN A 45 2.15 8.80 -3.74
C GLN A 45 1.62 9.87 -2.77
N LEU A 46 2.54 10.59 -2.15
CA LEU A 46 2.23 11.71 -1.29
C LEU A 46 2.00 12.97 -2.14
N SER A 47 1.04 13.81 -1.75
CA SER A 47 0.96 15.17 -2.27
C SER A 47 2.12 16.02 -1.74
N LYS A 48 2.27 17.23 -2.27
CA LYS A 48 3.28 18.17 -1.78
C LYS A 48 3.07 18.51 -0.30
N GLU A 49 1.83 18.79 0.08
CA GLU A 49 1.47 19.13 1.45
C GLU A 49 1.72 17.96 2.41
N GLU A 50 1.50 16.73 1.96
CA GLU A 50 1.76 15.52 2.74
C GLU A 50 3.26 15.23 2.87
N LEU A 51 4.03 15.44 1.80
CA LEU A 51 5.49 15.37 1.85
C LEU A 51 6.05 16.35 2.88
N GLU A 52 5.58 17.59 2.90
CA GLU A 52 6.01 18.60 3.88
C GLU A 52 5.75 18.16 5.33
N GLN A 53 4.64 17.46 5.60
CA GLN A 53 4.35 16.91 6.93
C GLN A 53 5.29 15.75 7.28
N VAL A 54 5.58 14.87 6.32
CA VAL A 54 6.50 13.75 6.52
C VAL A 54 7.93 14.25 6.69
N GLU A 55 8.39 15.23 5.91
CA GLU A 55 9.72 15.83 6.07
C GLU A 55 9.87 16.51 7.44
N LYS A 56 8.82 17.19 7.91
CA LYS A 56 8.82 17.84 9.22
C LYS A 56 8.87 16.84 10.38
N THR A 57 8.21 15.69 10.26
CA THR A 57 7.99 14.78 11.39
C THR A 57 8.79 13.48 11.32
N GLY A 58 9.25 13.09 10.13
CA GLY A 58 9.84 11.79 9.84
C GLY A 58 8.86 10.61 9.92
N ASN A 59 7.56 10.87 10.12
CA ASN A 59 6.61 9.84 10.50
C ASN A 59 5.68 9.45 9.35
N ILE A 60 5.51 8.13 9.16
CA ILE A 60 4.41 7.53 8.40
C ILE A 60 3.55 6.73 9.38
N TYR A 61 2.24 7.01 9.39
CA TYR A 61 1.28 6.25 10.21
C TYR A 61 0.51 5.27 9.32
N PHE A 62 0.54 4.00 9.68
CA PHE A 62 -0.25 2.94 9.07
C PHE A 62 -1.20 2.36 10.12
N ALA A 63 -2.46 2.15 9.75
CA ALA A 63 -3.44 1.46 10.58
C ALA A 63 -4.20 0.43 9.73
N CYS A 64 -4.29 -0.79 10.24
CA CYS A 64 -5.17 -1.82 9.69
C CYS A 64 -6.38 -1.95 10.63
N MET A 65 -7.60 -1.83 10.10
CA MET A 65 -8.81 -1.99 10.89
C MET A 65 -9.07 -3.47 11.18
N GLY A 66 -9.26 -3.81 12.45
CA GLY A 66 -9.52 -5.17 12.93
C GLY A 66 -8.58 -5.57 14.05
N ASP A 67 -8.80 -6.75 14.63
CA ASP A 67 -8.02 -7.26 15.76
C ASP A 67 -6.79 -8.09 15.33
N THR A 68 -6.69 -8.45 14.04
CA THR A 68 -5.60 -9.26 13.47
C THR A 68 -5.27 -8.83 12.05
N HIS A 69 -4.00 -8.92 11.64
CA HIS A 69 -3.55 -8.73 10.26
C HIS A 69 -2.29 -9.57 9.93
N PRO A 70 -2.02 -9.91 8.66
CA PRO A 70 -0.73 -10.48 8.25
C PRO A 70 0.43 -9.54 8.59
N PRO A 71 1.68 -10.03 8.75
CA PRO A 71 2.83 -9.17 8.99
C PRO A 71 2.91 -7.99 8.01
N ILE A 72 3.20 -6.80 8.52
CA ILE A 72 3.26 -5.58 7.71
C ILE A 72 4.72 -5.25 7.42
N LEU A 73 5.04 -5.12 6.14
CA LEU A 73 6.31 -4.59 5.66
C LEU A 73 6.07 -3.18 5.11
N LEU A 74 6.83 -2.21 5.60
CA LEU A 74 6.90 -0.86 5.05
C LEU A 74 8.27 -0.64 4.41
N SER A 75 8.27 -0.11 3.19
CA SER A 75 9.48 0.16 2.41
C SER A 75 9.31 1.42 1.58
N PHE A 76 10.42 2.11 1.29
CA PHE A 76 10.47 3.24 0.36
C PHE A 76 10.84 2.81 -1.08
N LYS A 77 11.15 1.53 -1.29
CA LYS A 77 11.39 0.90 -2.60
C LYS A 77 10.43 -0.27 -2.81
N SER A 78 10.09 -0.56 -4.06
CA SER A 78 9.27 -1.73 -4.38
C SER A 78 10.05 -3.02 -4.15
N LEU A 79 9.36 -4.04 -3.63
CA LEU A 79 9.83 -5.42 -3.56
C LEU A 79 9.88 -6.11 -4.93
N ALA A 80 9.22 -5.54 -5.94
CA ALA A 80 9.29 -6.05 -7.31
C ALA A 80 10.60 -5.66 -8.02
N GLU A 81 11.34 -4.70 -7.44
CA GLU A 81 12.62 -4.19 -7.96
C GLU A 81 13.84 -4.78 -7.22
N SER A 82 13.61 -5.60 -6.19
CA SER A 82 14.65 -6.19 -5.32
C SER A 82 15.10 -7.58 -5.76
#